data_AF-A0A2M9XLR5-F1
#
_entry.id   AF-A0A2M9XLR5-F1
#
_cell.length_a   1.000
_cell.length_b   1.000
_cell.length_c   1.000
_cell.angle_alpha   90.00
_cell.angle_beta   90.00
_cell.angle_gamma   90.00
#
_symmetry.space_group_name_H-M   'P 1'
#
loop_
_entity.id
_entity.type
_entity.pdbx_description
1 polymer ?
#
loop_
_entity_poly.entity_id
_entity_poly.type
_entity_poly.pdbx_seq_one_letter_code
_entity_poly.pdbx_strand_id
1 'polypeptide(L)'
;MAFRVFFYTAIFIVLGGLALAAYAPDLFQWETVEWIYEKRTFFLFSAIFIVSVVLIYLIYLKAKRGILHSKSKTELHLQESLNEVVQDNQSLFSFLKTAKDGLEKQIESSKSKLSPEFFSACSAEFLKLTREFDSSSDLFREIPLAPEEDEDKKKNGKNFRISEYSDLINRHRKLSRTLEKLREDLTRLRDKVSNV
;
A
#
# COMPACT_ATOMS: atom_id res chain seq x y z
N MET A 1 4.82 28.51 -4.74
CA MET A 1 4.75 29.67 -5.66
C MET A 1 6.12 30.12 -6.16
N ALA A 2 7.15 30.20 -5.30
CA ALA A 2 8.50 30.68 -5.65
C ALA A 2 9.11 30.08 -6.94
N PHE A 3 8.97 28.76 -7.15
CA PHE A 3 9.54 28.10 -8.34
C PHE A 3 8.86 28.51 -9.66
N ARG A 4 7.54 28.73 -9.65
CA ARG A 4 6.81 29.23 -10.83
C ARG A 4 7.24 30.66 -11.14
N VAL A 5 7.38 31.50 -10.10
CA VAL A 5 7.84 32.88 -10.24
C VAL A 5 9.25 32.93 -10.81
N PHE A 6 10.18 32.11 -10.30
CA PHE A 6 11.55 32.00 -10.82
C PHE A 6 11.61 31.58 -12.30
N PHE A 7 10.81 30.59 -12.68
CA PHE A 7 10.78 30.11 -14.07
C PHE A 7 10.25 31.18 -15.04
N TYR A 8 9.15 31.86 -14.69
CA TYR A 8 8.61 32.93 -15.52
C TYR A 8 9.50 34.16 -15.56
N THR A 9 10.16 34.53 -14.45
CA THR A 9 11.13 35.63 -14.44
C THR A 9 12.36 35.31 -15.26
N ALA A 10 12.89 34.09 -15.20
CA ALA A 10 14.00 33.67 -16.05
C ALA A 10 13.64 33.74 -17.54
N ILE A 11 12.45 33.27 -17.93
CA ILE A 11 11.95 33.38 -19.30
C ILE A 11 11.78 34.85 -19.72
N PHE A 12 11.26 35.69 -18.83
CA PHE A 12 11.03 37.10 -19.11
C PHE A 12 12.34 37.89 -19.28
N ILE A 13 13.37 37.57 -18.49
CA ILE A 13 14.71 38.15 -18.63
C ILE A 13 15.34 37.72 -19.96
N VAL A 14 15.22 36.45 -20.33
CA VAL A 14 15.73 35.94 -21.61
C VAL A 14 15.02 36.58 -22.80
N LEU A 15 13.68 36.69 -22.77
CA LEU A 15 12.89 37.34 -23.81
C LEU A 15 13.18 38.86 -23.88
N GLY A 16 13.33 39.51 -22.72
CA GLY A 16 13.69 40.93 -22.64
C GLY A 16 15.08 41.20 -23.23
N GLY A 17 16.06 40.36 -22.93
CA GLY A 17 17.40 40.43 -23.53
C GLY A 17 17.39 40.22 -25.04
N LEU A 18 16.61 39.25 -25.53
CA LEU A 18 16.40 39.00 -26.97
C LEU A 18 15.72 40.18 -27.68
N ALA A 19 14.72 40.80 -27.05
CA ALA A 19 14.01 41.95 -27.61
C ALA A 19 14.89 43.21 -27.65
N LEU A 20 15.68 43.47 -26.60
CA LEU A 20 16.65 44.57 -26.56
C LEU A 20 17.74 44.41 -27.62
N ALA A 21 18.25 43.19 -27.79
CA ALA A 21 19.25 42.88 -28.80
C ALA A 21 18.71 42.96 -30.24
N ALA A 22 17.39 42.83 -30.43
CA ALA A 22 16.72 43.04 -31.72
C ALA A 22 16.38 44.51 -32.00
N TYR A 23 16.11 45.31 -30.97
CA TYR A 23 15.66 46.71 -31.09
C TYR A 23 16.82 47.72 -31.16
N ALA A 24 17.90 47.49 -30.42
CA ALA A 24 19.06 48.37 -30.37
C ALA A 24 20.36 47.55 -30.51
N PRO A 25 20.68 47.07 -31.72
CA PRO A 25 21.86 46.24 -31.96
C PRO A 25 23.19 46.97 -31.67
N ASP A 26 23.21 48.30 -31.74
CA ASP A 26 24.40 49.12 -31.54
C ASP A 26 24.93 49.09 -30.09
N LEU A 27 24.05 48.86 -29.10
CA LEU A 27 24.47 48.67 -27.69
C LEU A 27 25.27 47.39 -27.47
N PHE A 28 25.24 46.49 -28.45
CA PHE A 28 25.92 45.19 -28.44
C PHE A 28 27.07 45.15 -29.45
N GLN A 29 27.54 46.28 -30.00
CA GLN A 29 28.75 46.37 -30.84
C GLN A 29 30.06 46.28 -30.04
N TRP A 30 30.16 45.29 -29.15
CA TRP A 30 31.45 44.84 -28.66
C TRP A 30 31.91 43.70 -29.56
N GLU A 31 33.17 43.71 -29.99
CA GLU A 31 33.81 42.76 -30.93
C GLU A 31 33.54 41.28 -30.59
N THR A 32 33.23 40.98 -29.33
CA THR A 32 32.83 39.64 -28.84
C THR A 32 31.39 39.23 -29.19
N VAL A 33 30.47 40.17 -29.38
CA VAL A 33 29.05 39.90 -29.68
C VAL A 33 28.82 39.79 -31.19
N GLU A 34 29.56 40.56 -31.99
CA GLU A 34 29.53 40.46 -33.46
C GLU A 34 29.99 39.05 -33.92
N TRP A 35 30.99 38.48 -33.25
CA TRP A 35 31.42 37.08 -33.41
C TRP A 35 30.33 36.05 -33.08
N ILE A 36 29.45 36.34 -32.11
CA ILE A 36 28.34 35.48 -31.73
C ILE A 36 27.17 35.60 -32.74
N TYR A 37 26.97 36.80 -33.31
CA TYR A 37 25.92 37.08 -34.30
C TYR A 37 26.23 36.55 -35.70
N GLU A 38 27.50 36.52 -36.12
CA GLU A 38 27.90 36.01 -37.43
C GLU A 38 27.58 34.51 -37.60
N LYS A 39 27.57 33.76 -36.49
CA LYS A 39 27.08 32.38 -36.43
C LYS A 39 25.59 32.35 -36.07
N ARG A 40 24.72 32.77 -37.01
CA ARG A 40 23.25 32.55 -36.94
C ARG A 40 22.85 31.14 -36.48
N THR A 41 23.68 30.14 -36.78
CA THR A 41 23.53 28.75 -36.36
C THR A 41 23.64 28.54 -34.84
N PHE A 42 24.41 29.36 -34.11
CA PHE A 42 24.58 29.24 -32.66
C PHE A 42 23.30 29.61 -31.90
N PHE A 43 22.65 30.71 -32.26
CA PHE A 43 21.36 31.10 -31.68
C PHE A 43 20.25 30.10 -32.01
N LEU A 44 20.23 29.61 -33.26
CA LEU A 44 19.28 28.59 -33.69
C LEU A 44 19.48 27.27 -32.94
N PHE A 45 20.74 26.85 -32.75
CA PHE A 45 21.10 25.68 -31.96
C PHE A 45 20.74 25.84 -30.48
N SER A 46 21.03 27.00 -29.88
CA SER A 46 20.67 27.30 -28.49
C SER A 46 19.16 27.31 -28.27
N ALA A 47 18.40 27.91 -29.20
CA ALA A 47 16.94 27.89 -29.15
C ALA A 47 16.38 26.46 -29.25
N ILE A 48 16.87 25.66 -30.20
CA ILE A 48 16.49 24.24 -30.31
C ILE A 48 16.85 23.49 -29.03
N PHE A 49 18.06 23.68 -28.49
CA PHE A 49 18.52 23.03 -27.27
C PHE A 49 17.64 23.38 -26.06
N ILE A 50 17.32 24.66 -25.85
CA ILE A 50 16.43 25.11 -24.77
C ILE A 50 15.04 24.48 -24.93
N VAL A 51 14.47 24.50 -26.14
CA VAL A 51 13.17 23.88 -26.42
C VAL A 51 13.21 22.37 -26.16
N SER A 52 14.27 21.68 -26.59
CA SER A 52 14.47 20.25 -26.30
C SER A 52 14.54 19.96 -24.80
N VAL A 53 15.30 20.75 -24.03
CA VAL A 53 15.39 20.60 -22.57
C VAL A 53 14.03 20.81 -21.91
N VAL A 54 13.28 21.83 -22.33
CA VAL A 54 11.93 22.11 -21.82
C VAL A 54 10.98 20.95 -22.15
N LEU A 55 11.01 20.41 -23.36
CA LEU A 55 10.18 19.27 -23.75
C LEU A 55 10.51 18.01 -22.95
N ILE A 56 11.79 17.68 -22.78
CA ILE A 56 12.25 16.56 -21.94
C ILE A 56 11.77 16.76 -20.50
N TYR A 57 11.87 17.97 -19.97
CA TYR A 57 11.42 18.30 -18.62
C TYR A 57 9.90 18.16 -18.46
N LEU A 58 9.10 18.57 -19.45
CA LEU A 58 7.65 18.40 -19.44
C LEU A 58 7.24 16.92 -19.47
N ILE A 59 7.93 16.09 -20.26
CA ILE A 59 7.74 14.64 -20.29
C ILE A 59 8.06 14.05 -18.91
N TYR A 60 9.19 14.44 -18.31
CA TYR A 60 9.57 14.01 -16.96
C TYR A 60 8.51 14.37 -15.91
N LEU A 61 7.97 15.60 -15.95
CA LEU A 61 6.90 16.02 -15.04
C LEU A 61 5.62 15.19 -15.21
N LYS A 62 5.21 14.93 -16.46
CA LYS A 62 4.04 14.12 -16.75
C LYS A 62 4.22 12.68 -16.25
N ALA A 63 5.38 12.08 -16.49
CA ALA A 63 5.74 10.75 -15.99
C ALA A 63 5.75 10.70 -14.46
N LYS A 64 6.39 11.67 -13.80
CA LYS A 64 6.44 11.78 -12.34
C LYS A 64 5.04 11.89 -11.73
N ARG A 65 4.16 12.71 -12.32
CA ARG A 65 2.79 12.88 -11.86
C ARG A 65 1.95 11.60 -12.08
N GLY A 66 2.14 10.91 -13.20
CA GLY A 66 1.50 9.62 -13.49
C GLY A 66 1.90 8.52 -12.49
N ILE A 67 3.19 8.40 -12.18
CA ILE A 67 3.71 7.45 -11.18
C ILE A 67 3.12 7.76 -9.79
N LEU A 68 3.04 9.03 -9.41
CA LEU A 68 2.49 9.42 -8.11
C LEU A 68 1.00 9.08 -8.00
N HIS A 69 0.22 9.32 -9.06
CA HIS A 69 -1.20 9.00 -9.09
C HIS A 69 -1.44 7.48 -9.06
N SER A 70 -0.68 6.72 -9.84
CA SER A 70 -0.74 5.25 -9.82
C SER A 70 -0.42 4.69 -8.43
N LYS A 71 0.65 5.18 -7.77
CA LYS A 71 1.00 4.76 -6.41
C LYS A 71 -0.11 5.04 -5.40
N SER A 72 -0.69 6.24 -5.45
CA SER A 72 -1.80 6.61 -4.56
C SER A 72 -3.02 5.72 -4.75
N LYS A 73 -3.34 5.36 -6.00
CA LYS A 73 -4.45 4.44 -6.29
C LYS A 73 -4.15 3.02 -5.77
N THR A 74 -2.92 2.54 -5.94
CA THR A 74 -2.49 1.24 -5.40
C THR A 74 -2.53 1.21 -3.87
N GLU A 75 -2.11 2.28 -3.19
CA GLU A 75 -2.18 2.39 -1.73
C GLU A 75 -3.63 2.29 -1.22
N LEU A 76 -4.55 3.02 -1.85
CA LEU A 76 -5.98 2.94 -1.51
C LEU A 76 -6.56 1.53 -1.72
N HIS A 77 -6.26 0.89 -2.86
CA HIS A 77 -6.72 -0.48 -3.10
C HIS A 77 -6.16 -1.47 -2.09
N LEU A 78 -4.89 -1.32 -1.69
CA LEU A 78 -4.30 -2.18 -0.67
C LEU A 78 -4.91 -1.95 0.72
N GLN A 79 -5.22 -0.70 1.06
CA GLN A 79 -5.92 -0.37 2.29
C GLN A 79 -7.33 -0.99 2.33
N GLU A 80 -8.07 -0.88 1.23
CA GLU A 80 -9.39 -1.48 1.08
C GLU A 80 -9.33 -3.01 1.20
N SER A 81 -8.41 -3.67 0.47
CA SER A 81 -8.19 -5.11 0.58
C SER A 81 -7.76 -5.56 1.97
N LEU A 82 -6.93 -4.78 2.68
CA LEU A 82 -6.58 -5.09 4.06
C LEU A 82 -7.81 -5.04 4.96
N ASN A 83 -8.63 -4.01 4.82
CA ASN A 83 -9.84 -3.84 5.63
C ASN A 83 -10.84 -4.98 5.39
N GLU A 84 -11.04 -5.40 4.14
CA GLU A 84 -11.87 -6.55 3.79
C GLU A 84 -11.38 -7.83 4.50
N VAL A 85 -10.08 -8.15 4.38
CA VAL A 85 -9.53 -9.38 4.99
C VAL A 85 -9.59 -9.33 6.52
N VAL A 86 -9.40 -8.15 7.12
CA VAL A 86 -9.56 -7.96 8.58
C VAL A 86 -11.00 -8.21 8.99
N GLN A 87 -11.97 -7.64 8.27
CA GLN A 87 -13.39 -7.81 8.55
C GLN A 87 -13.82 -9.27 8.39
N ASP A 88 -13.36 -9.95 7.34
CA ASP A 88 -13.60 -11.38 7.13
C ASP A 88 -13.05 -12.20 8.30
N ASN A 89 -11.82 -11.94 8.74
CA ASN A 89 -11.23 -12.61 9.90
C ASN A 89 -12.04 -12.37 11.19
N GLN A 90 -12.47 -11.13 11.45
CA GLN A 90 -13.33 -10.83 12.60
C GLN A 90 -14.65 -11.60 12.55
N SER A 91 -15.26 -11.68 11.37
CA SER A 91 -16.49 -12.45 11.17
C SER A 91 -16.26 -13.95 11.44
N LEU A 92 -15.16 -14.52 10.92
CA LEU A 92 -14.77 -15.92 11.15
C LEU A 92 -14.52 -16.20 12.63
N PHE A 93 -13.85 -15.30 13.35
CA PHE A 93 -13.67 -15.45 14.80
C PHE A 93 -14.99 -15.47 15.56
N SER A 94 -15.94 -14.59 15.23
CA SER A 94 -17.24 -14.56 15.91
C SER A 94 -18.07 -15.82 15.63
N PHE A 95 -18.02 -16.34 14.39
CA PHE A 95 -18.62 -17.62 14.02
C PHE A 95 -17.98 -18.79 14.79
N LEU A 96 -16.65 -18.88 14.76
CA LEU A 96 -15.88 -19.94 15.41
C LEU A 96 -16.09 -19.95 16.93
N LYS A 97 -16.15 -18.77 17.55
CA LYS A 97 -16.48 -18.63 18.98
C LYS A 97 -17.84 -19.23 19.28
N THR A 98 -18.86 -18.87 18.51
CA THR A 98 -20.21 -19.40 18.68
C THR A 98 -20.26 -20.92 18.47
N ALA A 99 -19.54 -21.43 17.46
CA ALA A 99 -19.46 -22.86 17.17
C ALA A 99 -18.74 -23.65 18.28
N LYS A 100 -17.64 -23.10 18.82
CA LYS A 100 -16.89 -23.64 19.96
C LYS A 100 -17.78 -23.74 21.19
N ASP A 101 -18.45 -22.64 21.56
CA ASP A 101 -19.33 -22.57 22.75
C ASP A 101 -20.53 -23.53 22.61
N GLY A 102 -21.06 -23.69 21.39
CA GLY A 102 -22.13 -24.64 21.10
C GLY A 102 -21.67 -26.10 21.22
N LEU A 103 -20.49 -26.42 20.69
CA LEU A 103 -19.91 -27.76 20.74
C LEU A 103 -19.52 -28.17 22.16
N GLU A 104 -19.02 -27.25 22.98
CA GLU A 104 -18.72 -27.48 24.40
C GLU A 104 -19.97 -27.99 25.15
N LYS A 105 -21.07 -27.25 25.03
CA LYS A 105 -22.37 -27.62 25.64
C LYS A 105 -22.87 -28.96 25.11
N GLN A 106 -22.69 -29.23 23.83
CA GLN A 106 -23.11 -30.49 23.23
C GLN A 106 -22.30 -31.67 23.80
N ILE A 107 -20.97 -31.54 23.87
CA ILE A 107 -20.09 -32.56 24.46
C ILE A 107 -20.46 -32.81 25.92
N GLU A 108 -20.63 -31.75 26.73
CA GLU A 108 -21.05 -31.88 28.13
C GLU A 108 -22.39 -32.61 28.28
N SER A 109 -23.37 -32.28 27.44
CA SER A 109 -24.69 -32.93 27.44
C SER A 109 -24.66 -34.40 27.01
N SER A 110 -23.70 -34.77 26.15
CA SER A 110 -23.53 -36.13 25.63
C SER A 110 -22.70 -37.03 26.55
N LYS A 111 -22.17 -36.50 27.68
CA LYS A 111 -21.35 -37.24 28.64
C LYS A 111 -22.00 -38.51 29.17
N SER A 112 -23.33 -38.53 29.32
CA SER A 112 -24.08 -39.69 29.80
C SER A 112 -24.47 -40.69 28.70
N LYS A 113 -24.35 -40.30 27.43
CA LYS A 113 -24.74 -41.10 26.26
C LYS A 113 -23.55 -41.75 25.56
N LEU A 114 -22.38 -41.13 25.64
CA LEU A 114 -21.14 -41.60 25.03
C LEU A 114 -20.40 -42.58 25.94
N SER A 115 -19.66 -43.51 25.34
CA SER A 115 -18.75 -44.35 26.11
C SER A 115 -17.57 -43.50 26.67
N PRO A 116 -17.00 -43.87 27.83
CA PRO A 116 -16.00 -43.03 28.51
C PRO A 116 -14.76 -42.76 27.66
N GLU A 117 -14.32 -43.75 26.87
CA GLU A 117 -13.16 -43.64 25.98
C GLU A 117 -13.41 -42.66 24.83
N PHE A 118 -14.60 -42.73 24.21
CA PHE A 118 -14.98 -41.83 23.12
C PHE A 118 -15.20 -40.40 23.62
N PHE A 119 -15.82 -40.23 24.79
CA PHE A 119 -15.98 -38.92 25.42
C PHE A 119 -14.61 -38.29 25.74
N SER A 120 -13.68 -39.07 26.31
CA SER A 120 -12.32 -38.60 26.62
C SER A 120 -11.56 -38.18 25.35
N ALA A 121 -11.68 -38.95 24.26
CA ALA A 121 -11.05 -38.61 22.99
C ALA A 121 -11.62 -37.31 22.39
N CYS A 122 -12.94 -37.15 22.37
CA CYS A 122 -13.60 -35.95 21.85
C CYS A 122 -13.29 -34.71 22.71
N SER A 123 -13.26 -34.85 24.03
CA SER A 123 -12.90 -33.76 24.94
C SER A 123 -11.44 -33.33 24.78
N ALA A 124 -10.51 -34.28 24.59
CA ALA A 124 -9.11 -33.98 24.31
C ALA A 124 -8.92 -33.28 22.96
N GLU A 125 -9.63 -33.74 21.91
CA GLU A 125 -9.63 -33.10 20.58
C GLU A 125 -10.20 -31.66 20.67
N PHE A 126 -11.32 -31.48 21.40
CA PHE A 126 -11.92 -30.17 21.64
C PHE A 126 -10.99 -29.20 22.40
N LEU A 127 -10.31 -29.68 23.45
CA LEU A 127 -9.35 -28.87 24.21
C LEU A 127 -8.17 -28.43 23.33
N LYS A 128 -7.70 -29.30 22.44
CA LYS A 128 -6.65 -28.96 21.48
C LYS A 128 -7.11 -27.85 20.52
N LEU A 129 -8.29 -28.01 19.91
CA LEU A 129 -8.85 -27.00 19.00
C LEU A 129 -9.12 -25.67 19.72
N THR A 130 -9.53 -25.73 20.98
CA THR A 130 -9.70 -24.55 21.84
C THR A 130 -8.39 -23.78 22.04
N ARG A 131 -7.29 -24.47 22.32
CA ARG A 131 -5.97 -23.84 22.44
C ARG A 131 -5.50 -23.23 21.12
N GLU A 132 -5.74 -23.91 20.00
CA GLU A 132 -5.42 -23.39 18.66
C GLU A 132 -6.25 -22.15 18.31
N PHE A 133 -7.53 -22.13 18.72
CA PHE A 133 -8.39 -20.95 18.60
C PHE A 133 -7.85 -19.77 19.41
N ASP A 134 -7.53 -19.99 20.69
CA ASP A 134 -7.08 -18.94 21.60
C ASP A 134 -5.73 -18.37 21.10
N SER A 135 -4.79 -19.23 20.70
CA SER A 135 -3.52 -18.81 20.09
C SER A 135 -3.71 -18.01 18.80
N SER A 136 -4.67 -18.39 17.95
CA SER A 136 -4.98 -17.65 16.72
C SER A 136 -5.62 -16.29 17.05
N SER A 137 -6.40 -16.21 18.12
CA SER A 137 -7.00 -14.95 18.59
C SER A 137 -5.94 -13.99 19.12
N ASP A 138 -4.96 -14.48 19.88
CA ASP A 138 -3.83 -13.68 20.35
C ASP A 138 -3.00 -13.13 19.17
N LEU A 139 -2.68 -14.00 18.20
CA LEU A 139 -2.02 -13.59 16.95
C LEU A 139 -2.81 -12.50 16.21
N PHE A 140 -4.14 -12.60 16.16
CA PHE A 140 -4.97 -11.57 15.52
C PHE A 140 -4.86 -10.21 16.21
N ARG A 141 -4.75 -10.18 17.54
CA ARG A 141 -4.60 -8.96 18.32
C ARG A 141 -3.22 -8.33 18.17
N GLU A 142 -2.20 -9.14 17.94
CA GLU A 142 -0.82 -8.69 17.71
C GLU A 142 -0.61 -8.12 16.31
N ILE A 143 -1.38 -8.57 15.30
CA ILE A 143 -1.24 -8.06 13.93
C ILE A 143 -1.83 -6.63 13.86
N PRO A 144 -1.04 -5.64 13.41
CA PRO A 144 -1.53 -4.27 13.24
C PRO A 144 -2.68 -4.21 12.23
N LEU A 145 -3.75 -3.48 12.58
CA LEU A 145 -4.90 -3.26 11.69
C LEU A 145 -4.57 -2.29 10.54
N ALA A 146 -3.52 -1.49 10.70
CA ALA A 146 -3.01 -0.54 9.72
C ALA A 146 -1.48 -0.44 9.84
N PRO A 147 -0.77 -0.01 8.78
CA PRO A 147 0.64 0.31 8.88
C PRO A 147 0.90 1.38 9.95
N GLU A 148 2.00 1.25 10.67
CA GLU A 148 2.39 2.22 11.71
C GLU A 148 2.68 3.59 11.08
N GLU A 149 1.92 4.61 11.48
CA GLU A 149 2.17 5.99 11.07
C GLU A 149 3.33 6.60 11.88
N ASP A 150 4.56 6.20 11.59
CA ASP A 150 5.74 6.91 12.12
C ASP A 150 5.78 8.33 11.51
N GLU A 151 5.65 9.35 12.36
CA GLU A 151 5.71 10.76 11.93
C GLU A 151 7.05 11.10 11.24
N ASP A 152 8.13 10.41 11.61
CA ASP A 152 9.48 10.60 11.06
C ASP A 152 9.65 10.01 9.64
N LYS A 153 8.87 8.98 9.27
CA LYS A 153 8.96 8.33 7.95
C LYS A 153 8.30 9.14 6.82
N LYS A 154 7.56 10.22 7.13
CA LYS A 154 7.00 11.14 6.11
C LYS A 154 8.07 11.78 5.22
N LYS A 155 9.32 11.87 5.67
CA LYS A 155 10.43 12.47 4.90
C LYS A 155 11.11 11.51 3.91
N ASN A 156 11.10 10.20 4.17
CA ASN A 156 11.79 9.20 3.35
C ASN A 156 10.80 8.29 2.62
N GLY A 157 10.19 8.82 1.56
CA GLY A 157 9.68 8.02 0.43
C GLY A 157 8.43 7.17 0.70
N LYS A 158 7.31 7.62 0.13
CA LYS A 158 6.01 6.90 0.03
C LYS A 158 6.06 5.45 -0.50
N ASN A 159 7.21 4.93 -0.93
CA ASN A 159 7.37 3.54 -1.34
C ASN A 159 7.26 2.54 -0.19
N PHE A 160 7.60 2.93 1.04
CA PHE A 160 7.60 2.02 2.19
C PHE A 160 6.18 1.48 2.52
N ARG A 161 5.15 2.30 2.25
CA ARG A 161 3.76 1.98 2.60
C ARG A 161 3.18 0.81 1.82
N ILE A 162 3.48 0.70 0.53
CA ILE A 162 2.93 -0.37 -0.33
C ILE A 162 3.42 -1.75 0.13
N SER A 163 4.71 -1.86 0.48
CA SER A 163 5.28 -3.11 1.00
C SER A 163 4.72 -3.48 2.37
N GLU A 164 4.49 -2.49 3.25
CA GLU A 164 3.91 -2.72 4.58
C GLU A 164 2.47 -3.22 4.49
N TYR A 165 1.63 -2.59 3.66
CA TYR A 165 0.27 -3.09 3.40
C TYR A 165 0.30 -4.52 2.83
N SER A 166 1.19 -4.79 1.87
CA SER A 166 1.30 -6.13 1.29
C SER A 166 1.71 -7.18 2.32
N ASP A 167 2.63 -6.86 3.24
CA ASP A 167 3.04 -7.78 4.30
C ASP A 167 1.89 -8.03 5.29
N LEU A 168 1.18 -6.97 5.72
CA LEU A 168 0.02 -7.08 6.59
C LEU A 168 -1.09 -7.95 5.97
N ILE A 169 -1.42 -7.74 4.69
CA ILE A 169 -2.39 -8.57 3.97
C ILE A 169 -1.96 -10.03 3.96
N ASN A 170 -0.67 -10.32 3.74
CA ASN A 170 -0.16 -11.68 3.75
C ASN A 170 -0.26 -12.34 5.13
N ARG A 171 0.04 -11.60 6.20
CA ARG A 171 -0.13 -12.08 7.58
C ARG A 171 -1.59 -12.41 7.88
N HIS A 172 -2.52 -11.51 7.55
CA HIS A 172 -3.95 -11.74 7.73
C HIS A 172 -4.50 -12.89 6.86
N ARG A 173 -4.00 -13.07 5.64
CA ARG A 173 -4.35 -14.22 4.78
C ARG A 173 -3.83 -15.54 5.35
N LYS A 174 -2.63 -15.56 5.91
CA LYS A 174 -2.08 -16.75 6.58
C LYS A 174 -2.95 -17.13 7.78
N LEU A 175 -3.36 -16.15 8.58
CA LEU A 175 -4.28 -16.36 9.69
C LEU A 175 -5.64 -16.88 9.21
N SER A 176 -6.22 -16.28 8.16
CA SER A 176 -7.49 -16.71 7.58
C SER A 176 -7.49 -18.21 7.20
N ARG A 177 -6.39 -18.70 6.59
CA ARG A 177 -6.24 -20.13 6.27
C ARG A 177 -6.23 -21.02 7.51
N THR A 178 -5.58 -20.58 8.59
CA THR A 178 -5.57 -21.30 9.87
C THR A 178 -6.98 -21.35 10.46
N LEU A 179 -7.72 -20.24 10.42
CA LEU A 179 -9.10 -20.17 10.91
C LEU A 179 -10.06 -21.04 10.10
N GLU A 180 -9.92 -21.08 8.78
CA GLU A 180 -10.76 -21.95 7.95
C GLU A 180 -10.47 -23.43 8.20
N LYS A 181 -9.21 -23.80 8.41
CA LYS A 181 -8.87 -25.17 8.85
C LYS A 181 -9.48 -25.49 10.21
N LEU A 182 -9.39 -24.57 11.16
CA LEU A 182 -9.98 -24.73 12.49
C LEU A 182 -11.50 -24.88 12.43
N ARG A 183 -12.16 -24.16 11.52
CA ARG A 183 -13.59 -24.29 11.22
C ARG A 183 -13.93 -25.69 10.73
N GLU A 184 -13.15 -26.21 9.78
CA GLU A 184 -13.35 -27.56 9.25
C GLU A 184 -13.17 -28.61 10.35
N ASP A 185 -12.11 -28.50 11.15
CA ASP A 185 -11.81 -29.45 12.23
C ASP A 185 -12.88 -29.41 13.35
N LEU A 186 -13.37 -28.22 13.73
CA LEU A 186 -14.50 -28.08 14.67
C LEU A 186 -15.80 -28.68 14.10
N THR A 187 -16.05 -28.48 12.81
CA THR A 187 -17.24 -29.05 12.14
C THR A 187 -17.17 -30.57 12.12
N ARG A 188 -16.00 -31.13 11.79
CA ARG A 188 -15.77 -32.59 11.83
C ARG A 188 -15.95 -33.16 13.23
N LEU A 189 -15.46 -32.48 14.27
CA LEU A 189 -15.64 -32.91 15.66
C LEU A 189 -17.12 -32.86 16.07
N ARG A 190 -17.85 -31.80 15.70
CA ARG A 190 -19.29 -31.69 15.93
C ARG A 190 -20.05 -32.83 15.25
N ASP A 191 -19.71 -33.16 14.01
CA ASP A 191 -20.37 -34.22 13.27
C ASP A 191 -20.08 -35.60 13.89
N LYS A 192 -18.84 -35.84 14.37
CA LYS A 192 -18.51 -37.05 15.17
C LYS A 192 -19.36 -37.14 16.44
N VAL A 193 -19.53 -36.04 17.17
CA VAL A 193 -20.31 -36.01 18.42
C VAL A 193 -21.81 -36.14 18.16
N SER A 194 -22.30 -35.70 17.00
CA SER A 194 -23.73 -35.74 16.64
C SER A 194 -24.17 -37.08 16.05
N ASN A 195 -23.25 -37.82 15.41
CA ASN A 195 -23.52 -39.11 14.76
C ASN A 195 -23.31 -40.33 15.69
N VAL A 196 -23.10 -40.11 16.99
CA VAL A 196 -23.01 -41.16 18.02
C VAL A 196 -24.23 -41.08 18.93
#